data_AF-A0A519SZ73-F1
#
_entry.id   AF-A0A519SZ73-F1
#
_cell.length_a   1.000
_cell.length_b   1.000
_cell.length_c   1.000
_cell.angle_alpha   90.00
_cell.angle_beta   90.00
_cell.angle_gamma   90.00
#
_symmetry.space_group_name_H-M   'P 1'
#
loop_
_entity.id
_entity.type
_entity.pdbx_description
1 polymer ?
#
loop_
_entity_poly.entity_id
_entity_poly.type
_entity_poly.pdbx_seq_one_letter_code
_entity_poly.pdbx_strand_id
1 'polypeptide(L)'
;MDYVELRVQAPHELADMLVAELGEVGFDTFEDNDEGFCAYIGEGDFDHDAVAEIMSRYEGIGELSYSDRVITRQNWNSEWEKNFQPLIIADRVSVRAPFHPKPEGVEYDLEIMPRMSFGTGHHETTALMIENQLDIDHHGKRVLDMGCGTGILAIMAEQLGARQVLAVDVEPWTVENAADNAAENHCRTIECRLGGVEVLAGEEPFDLIL
;
A
#
# COMPACT_ATOMS: atom_id res chain seq x y z
N MET A 1 7.35 2.16 16.99
CA MET A 1 8.31 2.92 17.80
C MET A 1 7.98 4.36 17.53
N ASP A 2 7.64 5.08 18.57
CA ASP A 2 7.29 6.50 18.48
C ASP A 2 8.59 7.29 18.30
N TYR A 3 8.47 8.48 17.75
CA TYR A 3 9.60 9.37 17.50
C TYR A 3 9.41 10.65 18.28
N VAL A 4 10.49 11.35 18.56
CA VAL A 4 10.46 12.73 19.01
C VAL A 4 10.89 13.61 17.85
N GLU A 5 10.08 14.62 17.53
CA GLU A 5 10.46 15.72 16.65
C GLU A 5 10.98 16.86 17.52
N LEU A 6 12.23 17.25 17.31
CA LEU A 6 12.82 18.47 17.84
C LEU A 6 12.76 19.54 16.75
N ARG A 7 11.94 20.57 16.95
CA ARG A 7 11.90 21.75 16.09
C ARG A 7 12.89 22.77 16.62
N VAL A 8 13.81 23.20 15.78
CA VAL A 8 14.86 24.18 16.11
C VAL A 8 14.71 25.38 15.18
N GLN A 9 14.49 26.55 15.77
CA GLN A 9 14.59 27.83 15.09
C GLN A 9 15.99 28.39 15.31
N ALA A 10 16.74 28.56 14.23
CA ALA A 10 18.10 29.04 14.29
C ALA A 10 18.49 29.71 12.96
N PRO A 11 19.40 30.71 12.98
CA PRO A 11 20.01 31.24 11.77
C PRO A 11 20.73 30.14 10.99
N HIS A 12 20.76 30.26 9.66
CA HIS A 12 21.40 29.28 8.77
C HIS A 12 22.87 29.00 9.15
N GLU A 13 23.58 30.00 9.66
CA GLU A 13 24.98 29.88 10.12
C GLU A 13 25.15 28.94 11.33
N LEU A 14 24.10 28.74 12.13
CA LEU A 14 24.08 27.83 13.28
C LEU A 14 23.48 26.47 12.97
N ALA A 15 22.63 26.37 11.93
CA ALA A 15 21.92 25.15 11.58
C ALA A 15 22.88 23.98 11.32
N ASP A 16 23.93 24.17 10.53
CA ASP A 16 24.91 23.12 10.21
C ASP A 16 25.63 22.58 11.46
N MET A 17 25.96 23.47 12.41
CA MET A 17 26.63 23.09 13.66
C MET A 17 25.68 22.31 14.58
N LEU A 18 24.44 22.78 14.70
CA LEU A 18 23.42 22.13 15.52
C LEU A 18 23.03 20.77 14.96
N VAL A 19 22.91 20.63 13.63
CA VAL A 19 22.65 19.35 12.97
C VAL A 19 23.76 18.34 13.29
N ALA A 20 25.03 18.77 13.21
CA ALA A 20 26.16 17.90 13.50
C ALA A 20 26.16 17.41 14.97
N GLU A 21 25.97 18.32 15.94
CA GLU A 21 25.96 17.96 17.35
C GLU A 21 24.73 17.14 17.76
N LEU A 22 23.55 17.46 17.21
CA LEU A 22 22.34 16.66 17.42
C LEU A 22 22.51 15.24 16.86
N GLY A 23 23.24 15.09 15.76
CA GLY A 23 23.60 13.78 15.21
C GLY A 23 24.42 12.92 16.16
N GLU A 24 25.27 13.53 17.00
CA GLU A 24 26.09 12.80 17.99
C GLU A 24 25.27 12.26 19.16
N VAL A 25 24.13 12.88 19.47
CA VAL A 25 23.23 12.47 20.55
C VAL A 25 22.05 11.63 20.05
N GLY A 26 22.11 11.14 18.81
CA GLY A 26 21.22 10.09 18.30
C GLY A 26 20.15 10.54 17.32
N PHE A 27 20.07 11.83 16.97
CA PHE A 27 19.19 12.27 15.89
C PHE A 27 19.70 11.77 14.54
N ASP A 28 18.85 11.14 13.74
CA ASP A 28 19.26 10.48 12.50
C ASP A 28 18.64 11.08 11.23
N THR A 29 17.62 11.92 11.39
CA THR A 29 16.87 12.52 10.29
C THR A 29 16.72 14.02 10.55
N PHE A 30 16.97 14.83 9.52
CA PHE A 30 16.92 16.29 9.57
C PHE A 30 16.18 16.84 8.35
N GLU A 31 15.30 17.81 8.58
CA GLU A 31 14.50 18.45 7.55
C GLU A 31 14.54 19.98 7.71
N ASP A 32 15.04 20.68 6.70
CA ASP A 32 15.05 22.15 6.69
C ASP A 32 13.63 22.71 6.63
N ASN A 33 13.43 23.86 7.28
CA ASN A 33 12.20 24.65 7.18
C ASN A 33 12.53 26.15 7.11
N ASP A 34 11.50 26.99 6.89
CA ASP A 34 11.69 28.43 6.67
C ASP A 34 12.35 29.18 7.84
N GLU A 35 12.36 28.61 9.05
CA GLU A 35 12.84 29.24 10.29
C GLU A 35 14.04 28.51 10.92
N GLY A 36 14.51 27.40 10.32
CA GLY A 36 15.53 26.52 10.88
C GLY A 36 15.38 25.09 10.36
N PHE A 37 15.22 24.12 11.26
CA PHE A 37 15.08 22.71 10.87
C PHE A 37 14.27 21.90 11.90
N CYS A 38 13.83 20.72 11.49
CA CYS A 38 13.32 19.66 12.36
C CYS A 38 14.34 18.52 12.41
N ALA A 39 14.55 17.94 13.59
CA ALA A 39 15.35 16.74 13.79
C ALA A 39 14.51 15.63 14.42
N TYR A 40 14.73 14.38 14.03
CA TYR A 40 13.98 13.23 14.52
C TYR A 40 14.89 12.18 15.17
N ILE A 41 14.38 11.57 16.25
CA ILE A 41 15.03 10.51 17.02
C ILE A 41 13.96 9.55 17.55
N GLY A 42 14.30 8.29 17.79
CA GLY A 42 13.40 7.34 18.46
C GLY A 42 13.07 7.81 19.88
N GLU A 43 11.81 7.70 20.31
CA GLU A 43 11.37 8.15 21.65
C GLU A 43 12.18 7.50 22.79
N GLY A 44 12.60 6.24 22.62
CA GLY A 44 13.41 5.53 23.60
C GLY A 44 14.86 6.04 23.73
N ASP A 45 15.34 6.76 22.71
CA ASP A 45 16.72 7.27 22.62
C ASP A 45 16.80 8.78 22.87
N PHE A 46 15.64 9.45 23.05
CA PHE A 46 15.60 10.90 23.26
C PHE A 46 16.05 11.30 24.67
N ASP A 47 17.08 12.15 24.73
CA ASP A 47 17.63 12.70 25.96
C ASP A 47 17.44 14.23 26.01
N HIS A 48 16.50 14.68 26.85
CA HIS A 48 16.22 16.10 27.05
C HIS A 48 17.42 16.89 27.60
N ASP A 49 18.23 16.27 28.48
CA ASP A 49 19.36 16.95 29.11
C ASP A 49 20.48 17.17 28.10
N ALA A 50 20.74 16.18 27.24
CA ALA A 50 21.72 16.28 26.17
C ALA A 50 21.37 17.38 25.15
N VAL A 51 20.10 17.47 24.76
CA VAL A 51 19.61 18.54 23.87
C VAL A 51 19.74 19.91 24.53
N ALA A 52 19.33 20.05 25.80
CA ALA A 52 19.47 21.31 26.52
C ALA A 52 20.93 21.75 26.64
N GLU A 53 21.85 20.81 26.88
CA GLU A 53 23.29 21.09 26.94
C GLU A 53 23.81 21.63 25.59
N ILE A 54 23.46 20.98 24.47
CA ILE A 54 23.80 21.43 23.12
C ILE A 54 23.27 22.85 22.90
N MET A 55 21.99 23.10 23.15
CA MET A 55 21.36 24.39 22.89
C MET A 55 21.99 25.52 23.73
N SER A 56 22.34 25.24 24.99
CA SER A 56 22.98 26.21 25.89
C SER A 56 24.33 26.73 25.39
N ARG A 57 25.07 25.94 24.59
CA ARG A 57 26.37 26.36 24.02
C ARG A 57 26.21 27.48 22.99
N TYR A 58 25.04 27.56 22.37
CA TYR A 58 24.73 28.50 21.30
C TYR A 58 23.80 29.64 21.75
N GLU A 59 23.41 29.67 23.03
CA GLU A 59 22.67 30.78 23.62
C GLU A 59 23.45 32.09 23.47
N GLY A 60 22.79 33.11 22.89
CA GLY A 60 23.36 34.44 22.71
C GLY A 60 24.14 34.66 21.40
N ILE A 61 24.28 33.64 20.55
CA ILE A 61 24.92 33.75 19.23
C ILE A 61 23.89 34.14 18.13
N GLY A 62 22.59 34.12 18.44
CA GLY A 62 21.51 34.56 17.57
C GLY A 62 20.14 34.32 18.20
N GLU A 63 19.08 34.48 17.40
CA GLU A 63 17.73 34.02 17.79
C GLU A 63 17.69 32.49 17.70
N LEU A 64 17.88 31.81 18.83
CA LEU A 64 17.79 30.37 18.97
C LEU A 64 16.60 30.02 19.85
N SER A 65 15.69 29.20 19.35
CA SER A 65 14.62 28.61 20.14
C SER A 65 14.37 27.17 19.69
N TYR A 66 13.86 26.33 20.60
CA TYR A 66 13.52 24.96 20.26
C TYR A 66 12.33 24.45 21.06
N SER A 67 11.66 23.45 20.51
CA SER A 67 10.58 22.72 21.17
C SER A 67 10.57 21.28 20.68
N ASP A 68 10.32 20.34 21.57
CA ASP A 68 10.12 18.94 21.21
C ASP A 68 8.64 18.52 21.28
N ARG A 69 8.29 17.50 20.51
CA ARG A 69 7.00 16.79 20.64
C ARG A 69 7.16 15.32 20.31
N VAL A 70 6.45 14.48 21.06
CA VAL A 70 6.31 13.06 20.73
C VAL A 70 5.37 12.92 19.53
N ILE A 71 5.90 12.36 18.44
CA ILE A 71 5.15 11.87 17.31
C ILE A 71 4.91 10.38 17.54
N THR A 72 3.74 10.06 18.10
CA THR A 72 3.25 8.68 18.11
C THR A 72 3.13 8.22 16.66
N ARG A 73 3.69 7.06 16.32
CA ARG A 73 3.53 6.50 14.98
C ARG A 73 2.03 6.28 14.77
N GLN A 74 1.38 7.18 14.02
CA GLN A 74 0.03 6.92 13.55
C GLN A 74 0.08 5.61 12.80
N ASN A 75 -0.80 4.68 13.19
CA ASN A 75 -0.98 3.44 12.46
C ASN A 75 -1.72 3.80 11.17
N TRP A 76 -0.98 4.35 10.20
CA TRP A 76 -1.50 4.76 8.90
C TRP A 76 -2.23 3.60 8.20
N ASN A 77 -1.83 2.35 8.46
CA ASN A 77 -2.59 1.17 8.02
C ASN A 77 -3.98 1.15 8.64
N SER A 78 -4.12 1.34 9.96
CA SER A 78 -5.43 1.35 10.62
C SER A 78 -6.31 2.53 10.19
N GLU A 79 -5.75 3.72 10.00
CA GLU A 79 -6.51 4.86 9.48
C GLU A 79 -6.93 4.64 8.01
N TRP A 80 -6.08 4.02 7.20
CA TRP A 80 -6.44 3.65 5.83
C TRP A 80 -7.50 2.54 5.79
N GLU A 81 -7.37 1.50 6.62
CA GLU A 81 -8.35 0.40 6.77
C GLU A 81 -9.73 0.93 7.15
N LYS A 82 -9.82 1.91 8.06
CA LYS A 82 -11.09 2.55 8.43
C LYS A 82 -11.77 3.28 7.28
N ASN A 83 -10.98 3.83 6.35
CA ASN A 83 -11.48 4.62 5.24
C ASN A 83 -11.67 3.81 3.95
N PHE A 84 -11.09 2.61 3.87
CA PHE A 84 -11.34 1.66 2.78
C PHE A 84 -12.76 1.11 2.94
N GLN A 85 -13.65 1.36 1.97
CA GLN A 85 -15.03 0.87 2.03
C GLN A 85 -15.20 -0.32 1.07
N PRO A 86 -15.98 -1.36 1.45
CA PRO A 86 -16.40 -2.39 0.50
C PRO A 86 -17.12 -1.77 -0.70
N LEU A 87 -16.96 -2.38 -1.86
CA LEU A 87 -17.62 -1.99 -3.09
C LEU A 87 -18.67 -3.05 -3.48
N ILE A 88 -19.86 -2.59 -3.84
CA ILE A 88 -20.90 -3.42 -4.45
C ILE A 88 -21.01 -3.04 -5.92
N ILE A 89 -20.81 -4.00 -6.81
CA ILE A 89 -20.88 -3.81 -8.27
C ILE A 89 -22.12 -4.54 -8.80
N ALA A 90 -22.92 -3.81 -9.57
CA ALA A 90 -24.15 -4.27 -10.21
C ALA A 90 -25.13 -5.02 -9.27
N ASP A 91 -25.13 -4.65 -7.97
CA ASP A 91 -25.90 -5.32 -6.90
C ASP A 91 -25.67 -6.83 -6.76
N ARG A 92 -24.60 -7.37 -7.37
CA ARG A 92 -24.33 -8.82 -7.47
C ARG A 92 -22.96 -9.22 -6.93
N VAL A 93 -21.96 -8.34 -7.07
CA VAL A 93 -20.56 -8.63 -6.69
C VAL A 93 -20.13 -7.74 -5.54
N SER A 94 -19.65 -8.34 -4.47
CA SER A 94 -18.95 -7.67 -3.37
C SER A 94 -17.45 -7.72 -3.62
N VAL A 95 -16.78 -6.58 -3.50
CA VAL A 95 -15.32 -6.50 -3.42
C VAL A 95 -14.96 -5.89 -2.07
N ARG A 96 -14.26 -6.64 -1.23
CA ARG A 96 -13.93 -6.21 0.13
C ARG A 96 -12.54 -6.66 0.55
N ALA A 97 -11.96 -5.95 1.50
CA ALA A 97 -10.77 -6.43 2.18
C ALA A 97 -11.12 -7.51 3.23
N PRO A 98 -10.15 -8.36 3.63
CA PRO A 98 -10.37 -9.43 4.63
C PRO A 98 -10.88 -8.94 5.99
N PHE A 99 -10.56 -7.69 6.35
CA PHE A 99 -11.01 -7.08 7.60
C PHE A 99 -12.45 -6.55 7.56
N HIS A 100 -13.13 -6.61 6.41
CA HIS A 100 -14.54 -6.29 6.29
C HIS A 100 -15.42 -7.53 6.42
N PRO A 101 -16.57 -7.42 7.11
CA PRO A 101 -17.52 -8.52 7.18
C PRO A 101 -18.04 -8.86 5.78
N LYS A 102 -18.23 -10.16 5.53
CA LYS A 102 -18.86 -10.63 4.30
C LYS A 102 -20.31 -10.13 4.23
N PRO A 103 -20.71 -9.43 3.15
CA PRO A 103 -22.09 -8.97 3.02
C PRO A 103 -23.04 -10.14 2.78
N GLU A 104 -24.26 -10.02 3.30
CA GLU A 104 -25.34 -10.97 3.04
C GLU A 104 -26.02 -10.67 1.70
N GLY A 105 -26.43 -11.71 0.99
CA GLY A 105 -27.29 -11.57 -0.20
C GLY A 105 -26.60 -11.20 -1.51
N VAL A 106 -25.27 -11.13 -1.55
CA VAL A 106 -24.50 -10.99 -2.81
C VAL A 106 -24.30 -12.35 -3.49
N GLU A 107 -24.23 -12.34 -4.83
CA GLU A 107 -24.03 -13.55 -5.63
C GLU A 107 -22.56 -13.98 -5.64
N TYR A 108 -21.66 -13.00 -5.73
CA TYR A 108 -20.22 -13.19 -5.75
C TYR A 108 -19.57 -12.31 -4.67
N ASP A 109 -18.58 -12.85 -3.96
CA ASP A 109 -17.82 -12.14 -2.93
C ASP A 109 -16.33 -12.34 -3.23
N LEU A 110 -15.67 -11.23 -3.54
CA LEU A 110 -14.26 -11.15 -3.87
C LEU A 110 -13.53 -10.52 -2.69
N GLU A 111 -12.76 -11.34 -1.98
CA GLU A 111 -11.92 -10.87 -0.89
C GLU A 111 -10.54 -10.47 -1.44
N ILE A 112 -10.25 -9.17 -1.52
CA ILE A 112 -9.02 -8.65 -2.11
C ILE A 112 -8.24 -7.95 -1.02
N MET A 113 -7.05 -8.46 -0.69
CA MET A 113 -6.14 -7.75 0.20
C MET A 113 -5.56 -6.55 -0.55
N PRO A 114 -5.90 -5.32 -0.14
CA PRO A 114 -5.38 -4.14 -0.80
C PRO A 114 -3.90 -3.98 -0.38
N ARG A 115 -3.00 -4.20 -1.33
CA ARG A 115 -1.56 -3.94 -1.18
C ARG A 115 -1.17 -2.78 -2.10
N MET A 116 0.12 -2.58 -2.36
CA MET A 116 0.57 -1.58 -3.32
C MET A 116 0.07 -1.85 -4.76
N SER A 117 -0.55 -3.02 -5.02
CA SER A 117 -0.90 -3.52 -6.35
C SER A 117 -2.15 -2.82 -6.87
N PHE A 118 -2.14 -2.49 -8.16
CA PHE A 118 -3.31 -1.90 -8.80
C PHE A 118 -4.46 -2.91 -8.92
N GLY A 119 -5.72 -2.45 -8.93
CA GLY A 119 -6.88 -3.31 -9.16
C GLY A 119 -7.67 -3.69 -7.90
N THR A 120 -7.74 -2.84 -6.88
CA THR A 120 -8.56 -3.10 -5.68
C THR A 120 -10.08 -3.03 -5.91
N GLY A 121 -10.53 -2.67 -7.12
CA GLY A 121 -11.93 -2.41 -7.46
C GLY A 121 -12.36 -0.94 -7.34
N HIS A 122 -11.64 -0.11 -6.58
CA HIS A 122 -11.96 1.32 -6.37
C HIS A 122 -11.66 2.21 -7.58
N HIS A 123 -10.91 1.72 -8.56
CA HIS A 123 -10.76 2.38 -9.86
C HIS A 123 -11.94 2.04 -10.78
N GLU A 124 -12.51 3.04 -11.44
CA GLU A 124 -13.73 2.92 -12.24
C GLU A 124 -13.62 1.86 -13.35
N THR A 125 -12.42 1.65 -13.89
CA THR A 125 -12.16 0.68 -14.95
C THR A 125 -12.29 -0.76 -14.46
N THR A 126 -11.84 -1.07 -13.24
CA THR A 126 -11.94 -2.42 -12.67
C THR A 126 -13.40 -2.78 -12.39
N ALA A 127 -14.18 -1.85 -11.82
CA ALA A 127 -15.60 -2.06 -11.58
C ALA A 127 -16.37 -2.31 -12.89
N LEU A 128 -16.07 -1.55 -13.95
CA LEU A 128 -16.66 -1.74 -15.27
C LEU A 128 -16.33 -3.12 -15.87
N MET A 129 -15.09 -3.59 -15.73
CA MET A 129 -14.69 -4.92 -16.25
C MET A 129 -15.35 -6.06 -15.47
N ILE A 130 -15.51 -5.93 -14.15
CA ILE A 130 -16.26 -6.90 -13.34
C ILE A 130 -17.73 -6.94 -13.76
N GLU A 131 -18.36 -5.77 -13.91
CA GLU A 131 -19.74 -5.69 -14.39
C GLU A 131 -19.88 -6.31 -15.78
N ASN A 132 -18.95 -6.04 -16.70
CA ASN A 132 -18.98 -6.62 -18.04
C ASN A 132 -18.82 -8.14 -18.05
N GLN A 133 -17.99 -8.70 -17.17
CA GLN A 133 -17.82 -10.15 -17.05
C GLN A 133 -19.13 -10.86 -16.67
N LEU A 134 -20.04 -10.20 -15.94
CA LEU A 134 -21.34 -10.77 -15.57
C LEU A 134 -22.24 -11.10 -16.77
N ASP A 135 -22.03 -10.42 -17.90
CA ASP A 135 -22.79 -10.61 -19.14
C ASP A 135 -22.08 -11.56 -20.13
N ILE A 136 -20.88 -12.05 -19.77
CA ILE A 136 -20.08 -12.95 -20.60
C ILE A 136 -20.10 -14.35 -19.98
N ASP A 137 -20.45 -15.36 -20.77
CA ASP A 137 -20.36 -16.75 -20.35
C ASP A 137 -18.89 -17.14 -20.12
N HIS A 138 -18.50 -17.50 -18.89
CA HIS A 138 -17.16 -18.01 -18.57
C HIS A 138 -17.14 -19.54 -18.43
N HIS A 139 -18.29 -20.20 -18.41
CA HIS A 139 -18.40 -21.59 -18.01
C HIS A 139 -17.58 -22.52 -18.90
N GLY A 140 -16.59 -23.20 -18.31
CA GLY A 140 -15.73 -24.15 -19.01
C GLY A 140 -14.64 -23.52 -19.88
N LYS A 141 -14.53 -22.18 -19.91
CA LYS A 141 -13.61 -21.44 -20.78
C LYS A 141 -12.20 -21.33 -20.19
N ARG A 142 -11.24 -21.11 -21.08
CA ARG A 142 -9.85 -20.79 -20.76
C ARG A 142 -9.62 -19.29 -20.90
N VAL A 143 -9.25 -18.63 -19.81
CA VAL A 143 -9.22 -17.16 -19.71
C VAL A 143 -7.79 -16.69 -19.50
N LEU A 144 -7.41 -15.59 -20.14
CA LEU A 144 -6.19 -14.85 -19.88
C LEU A 144 -6.55 -13.52 -19.19
N ASP A 145 -5.90 -13.22 -18.08
CA ASP A 145 -5.92 -11.91 -17.41
C ASP A 145 -4.53 -11.29 -17.57
N MET A 146 -4.39 -10.33 -18.50
CA MET A 146 -3.10 -9.76 -18.88
C MET A 146 -2.86 -8.41 -18.20
N GLY A 147 -1.88 -8.35 -17.30
CA GLY A 147 -1.69 -7.23 -16.37
C GLY A 147 -2.59 -7.38 -15.14
N CYS A 148 -2.50 -8.54 -14.49
CA CYS A 148 -3.52 -8.99 -13.54
C CYS A 148 -3.63 -8.17 -12.25
N GLY A 149 -2.60 -7.38 -11.87
CA GLY A 149 -2.70 -6.54 -10.68
C GLY A 149 -2.97 -7.36 -9.41
N THR A 150 -4.02 -7.03 -8.67
CA THR A 150 -4.50 -7.81 -7.52
C THR A 150 -5.05 -9.21 -7.88
N GLY A 151 -5.22 -9.54 -9.16
CA GLY A 151 -5.85 -10.77 -9.64
C GLY A 151 -7.38 -10.75 -9.58
N ILE A 152 -8.00 -9.60 -9.30
CA ILE A 152 -9.46 -9.50 -9.09
C ILE A 152 -10.29 -9.98 -10.29
N LEU A 153 -9.83 -9.71 -11.52
CA LEU A 153 -10.54 -10.13 -12.73
C LEU A 153 -10.40 -11.64 -12.95
N ALA A 154 -9.20 -12.20 -12.74
CA ALA A 154 -8.98 -13.64 -12.75
C ALA A 154 -9.85 -14.39 -11.72
N ILE A 155 -9.96 -13.86 -10.50
CA ILE A 155 -10.82 -14.43 -9.44
C ILE A 155 -12.28 -14.40 -9.87
N MET A 156 -12.76 -13.27 -10.40
CA MET A 156 -14.12 -13.15 -10.91
C MET A 156 -14.39 -14.18 -12.03
N ALA A 157 -13.46 -14.32 -12.99
CA ALA A 157 -13.57 -15.28 -14.08
C ALA A 157 -13.70 -16.73 -13.57
N GLU A 158 -12.92 -17.13 -12.55
CA GLU A 158 -13.06 -18.45 -11.94
C GLU A 158 -14.41 -18.60 -11.20
N GLN A 159 -14.86 -17.59 -10.46
CA GLN A 159 -16.17 -17.63 -9.79
C GLN A 159 -17.34 -17.72 -10.79
N LEU A 160 -17.19 -17.17 -11.99
CA LEU A 160 -18.13 -17.30 -13.11
C LEU A 160 -18.05 -18.66 -13.83
N GLY A 161 -17.13 -19.54 -13.43
CA GLY A 161 -17.04 -20.91 -13.92
C GLY A 161 -15.97 -21.15 -14.99
N ALA A 162 -15.00 -20.25 -15.15
CA ALA A 162 -13.83 -20.53 -15.98
C ALA A 162 -13.16 -21.86 -15.57
N ARG A 163 -12.75 -22.65 -16.56
CA ARG A 163 -12.06 -23.93 -16.32
C ARG A 163 -10.61 -23.74 -15.93
N GLN A 164 -9.98 -22.71 -16.48
CA GLN A 164 -8.58 -22.38 -16.26
C GLN A 164 -8.41 -20.88 -16.52
N VAL A 165 -7.67 -20.21 -15.65
CA VAL A 165 -7.33 -18.80 -15.80
C VAL A 165 -5.82 -18.66 -15.70
N LEU A 166 -5.21 -17.99 -16.68
CA LEU A 166 -3.80 -17.59 -16.62
C LEU A 166 -3.76 -16.09 -16.31
N ALA A 167 -3.18 -15.72 -15.18
CA ALA A 167 -2.97 -14.34 -14.75
C ALA A 167 -1.49 -13.97 -14.92
N VAL A 168 -1.21 -12.91 -15.66
CA VAL A 168 0.17 -12.52 -16.01
C VAL A 168 0.42 -11.08 -15.59
N ASP A 169 1.56 -10.83 -14.95
CA ASP A 169 2.04 -9.48 -14.67
C ASP A 169 3.57 -9.41 -14.78
N VAL A 170 4.11 -8.24 -15.12
CA VAL A 170 5.56 -8.02 -15.26
C VAL A 170 6.23 -7.73 -13.92
N GLU A 171 5.44 -7.39 -12.90
CA GLU A 171 5.91 -7.03 -11.57
C GLU A 171 5.85 -8.24 -10.61
N PRO A 172 6.98 -8.70 -10.02
CA PRO A 172 7.01 -9.91 -9.18
C PRO A 172 6.05 -9.87 -7.99
N TRP A 173 6.01 -8.73 -7.32
CA TRP A 173 5.20 -8.53 -6.12
C TRP A 173 3.69 -8.48 -6.43
N THR A 174 3.32 -8.07 -7.65
CA THR A 174 1.94 -8.11 -8.15
C THR A 174 1.48 -9.55 -8.38
N VAL A 175 2.32 -10.36 -9.02
CA VAL A 175 2.06 -11.79 -9.26
C VAL A 175 1.88 -12.54 -7.93
N GLU A 176 2.74 -12.27 -6.95
CA GLU A 176 2.61 -12.82 -5.60
C GLU A 176 1.28 -12.41 -4.96
N ASN A 177 0.90 -11.13 -5.06
CA ASN A 177 -0.36 -10.65 -4.49
C ASN A 177 -1.59 -11.27 -5.18
N ALA A 178 -1.57 -11.42 -6.51
CA ALA A 178 -2.64 -12.09 -7.25
C ALA A 178 -2.79 -13.56 -6.83
N ALA A 179 -1.68 -14.27 -6.65
CA ALA A 179 -1.67 -15.65 -6.17
C ALA A 179 -2.23 -15.77 -4.73
N ASP A 180 -1.82 -14.86 -3.83
CA ASP A 180 -2.34 -14.79 -2.46
C ASP A 180 -3.86 -14.54 -2.47
N ASN A 181 -4.33 -13.53 -3.20
CA ASN A 181 -5.75 -13.21 -3.28
C ASN A 181 -6.56 -14.37 -3.88
N ALA A 182 -6.03 -15.05 -4.91
CA ALA A 182 -6.68 -16.24 -5.46
C ALA A 182 -6.81 -17.35 -4.41
N ALA A 183 -5.77 -17.57 -3.60
CA ALA A 183 -5.80 -18.56 -2.52
C ALA A 183 -6.82 -18.20 -1.42
N GLU A 184 -6.89 -16.93 -1.02
CA GLU A 184 -7.88 -16.45 -0.02
C GLU A 184 -9.32 -16.57 -0.53
N ASN A 185 -9.55 -16.42 -1.85
CA ASN A 185 -10.84 -16.67 -2.49
C ASN A 185 -11.10 -18.16 -2.79
N HIS A 186 -10.20 -19.05 -2.37
CA HIS A 186 -10.27 -20.50 -2.57
C HIS A 186 -10.31 -20.92 -4.04
N CYS A 187 -9.76 -20.09 -4.93
CA CYS A 187 -9.59 -20.41 -6.34
C CYS A 187 -8.55 -21.53 -6.51
N ARG A 188 -8.78 -22.39 -7.51
CA ARG A 188 -7.99 -23.61 -7.77
C ARG A 188 -7.50 -23.71 -9.21
N THR A 189 -8.03 -22.88 -10.10
CA THR A 189 -7.77 -22.96 -11.54
C THR A 189 -7.01 -21.75 -12.08
N ILE A 190 -6.71 -20.78 -11.22
CA ILE A 190 -5.86 -19.62 -11.52
C ILE A 190 -4.39 -20.01 -11.38
N GLU A 191 -3.64 -19.81 -12.46
CA GLU A 191 -2.18 -19.86 -12.50
C GLU A 191 -1.64 -18.44 -12.65
N CYS A 192 -0.73 -18.00 -11.78
CA CYS A 192 -0.09 -16.69 -11.86
C CYS A 192 1.34 -16.83 -12.42
N ARG A 193 1.71 -16.01 -13.42
CA ARG A 193 3.06 -16.02 -14.02
C ARG A 193 3.68 -14.62 -14.09
N LEU A 194 4.98 -14.57 -13.78
CA LEU A 194 5.81 -13.39 -13.95
C LEU A 194 6.32 -13.27 -15.38
N GLY A 195 6.00 -12.17 -16.04
CA GLY A 195 6.51 -11.79 -17.35
C GLY A 195 5.50 -11.02 -18.19
N GLY A 196 5.84 -10.79 -19.45
CA GLY A 196 4.97 -10.20 -20.46
C GLY A 196 4.43 -11.23 -21.45
N VAL A 197 4.12 -10.77 -22.66
CA VAL A 197 3.54 -11.60 -23.74
C VAL A 197 4.39 -12.82 -24.11
N GLU A 198 5.69 -12.80 -23.83
CA GLU A 198 6.62 -13.90 -24.05
C GLU A 198 6.27 -15.16 -23.25
N VAL A 199 5.60 -15.03 -22.09
CA VAL A 199 5.19 -16.17 -21.26
C VAL A 199 4.01 -16.94 -21.84
N LEU A 200 3.39 -16.40 -22.90
CA LEU A 200 2.30 -17.02 -23.65
C LEU A 200 2.83 -17.91 -24.79
N ALA A 201 4.14 -17.95 -25.03
CA ALA A 201 4.72 -18.75 -26.10
C ALA A 201 4.45 -20.25 -25.89
N GLY A 202 3.73 -20.86 -26.82
CA GLY A 202 3.37 -22.28 -26.77
C GLY A 202 2.11 -22.58 -25.96
N GLU A 203 1.42 -21.56 -25.46
CA GLU A 203 0.08 -21.72 -24.90
C GLU A 203 -0.94 -22.04 -26.00
N GLU A 204 -1.93 -22.86 -25.65
CA GLU A 204 -3.14 -23.05 -26.48
C GLU A 204 -3.94 -21.73 -26.57
N PRO A 205 -4.89 -21.61 -27.52
CA PRO A 205 -5.75 -20.44 -27.58
C PRO A 205 -6.55 -20.20 -26.28
N PHE A 206 -6.80 -18.94 -25.97
CA PHE A 206 -7.71 -18.51 -24.91
C PHE A 206 -9.08 -18.22 -25.52
N ASP A 207 -10.14 -18.58 -24.79
CA ASP A 207 -11.51 -18.30 -25.20
C ASP A 207 -11.91 -16.85 -24.85
N LEU A 208 -11.31 -16.30 -23.78
CA LEU A 208 -11.51 -14.93 -23.30
C LEU A 208 -10.17 -14.32 -22.92
N ILE A 209 -10.00 -13.02 -23.18
CA ILE A 209 -8.86 -12.21 -22.75
C ILE A 209 -9.43 -10.99 -22.04
N LEU A 210 -8.99 -10.77 -20.81
CA LEU A 210 -9.35 -9.66 -19.94
C LEU A 210 -8.23 -8.63 -19.95
#